data_AF-A0A4Y1WX73-F1
#
_entry.id   AF-A0A4Y1WX73-F1
#
_cell.length_a   1.000
_cell.length_b   1.000
_cell.length_c   1.000
_cell.angle_alpha   90.00
_cell.angle_beta   90.00
_cell.angle_gamma   90.00
#
_symmetry.space_group_name_H-M   'P 1'
#
loop_
_entity.id
_entity.type
_entity.pdbx_description
1 polymer ?
#
loop_
_entity_poly.entity_id
_entity_poly.type
_entity_poly.pdbx_seq_one_letter_code
_entity_poly.pdbx_strand_id
1 'polypeptide(L)' 'MTGFAAFRYFSIAGGRTLALVNEPEMEGERQAPAAGDIRFEHVSFAYQDKKALQDVSIVFPRNTLTALFGASGVETVLYE' A
#
# COMPACT_ATOMS: atom_id res chain seq x y z
N MET A 1 -22.40 32.02 18.32
CA MET A 1 -22.63 30.57 18.54
C MET A 1 -21.89 29.66 17.52
N THR A 2 -21.08 30.19 16.60
CA THR A 2 -20.35 29.43 15.56
C THR A 2 -19.00 28.87 16.00
N GLY A 3 -18.34 29.47 17.00
CA GLY A 3 -16.99 29.06 17.43
C GLY A 3 -16.91 27.70 18.14
N PHE A 4 -17.93 27.33 18.92
CA PHE A 4 -17.92 26.06 19.67
C PHE A 4 -18.06 24.85 18.75
N ALA A 5 -18.94 24.91 17.75
CA ALA A 5 -19.10 23.83 16.77
C ALA A 5 -17.82 23.61 15.95
N ALA A 6 -17.18 24.69 15.50
CA ALA A 6 -15.91 24.63 14.78
C ALA A 6 -14.78 24.03 15.65
N PHE A 7 -14.64 24.48 16.90
CA PHE A 7 -13.66 23.94 17.84
C PHE A 7 -13.84 22.42 18.05
N ARG A 8 -15.07 21.96 18.26
CA ARG A 8 -15.38 20.53 18.44
C ARG A 8 -15.01 19.70 17.20
N TYR A 9 -15.25 20.23 16.00
CA TYR A 9 -14.86 19.56 14.76
C TYR A 9 -13.34 19.39 14.67
N PHE A 10 -12.57 20.45 14.93
CA PHE A 10 -11.09 20.38 14.90
C PHE A 10 -10.52 19.43 15.96
N SER A 11 -11.07 19.40 17.17
CA SER A 11 -10.60 18.46 18.20
C SER A 11 -10.85 17.00 17.83
N ILE A 12 -12.00 16.68 17.21
CA ILE A 12 -12.32 15.30 16.80
C ILE A 12 -11.46 14.88 15.62
N ALA A 13 -11.33 15.72 14.60
CA ALA A 13 -10.49 15.44 13.44
C ALA A 13 -9.01 15.31 13.83
N GLY A 14 -8.50 16.25 14.65
CA GLY A 14 -7.13 16.21 15.16
C GLY A 14 -6.85 14.98 16.01
N GLY A 15 -7.80 14.57 16.86
CA GLY A 15 -7.68 13.33 17.64
C GLY A 15 -7.59 12.07 16.77
N ARG A 16 -8.34 11.99 15.67
CA ARG A 16 -8.26 10.85 14.73
C ARG A 16 -6.94 10.81 13.97
N THR A 17 -6.44 11.95 13.52
CA THR A 17 -5.13 12.02 12.85
C THR A 17 -4.01 11.61 13.79
N LEU A 18 -4.03 12.09 15.04
CA LEU A 18 -3.04 11.72 16.03
C LEU A 18 -3.06 10.22 16.35
N ALA A 19 -4.24 9.61 16.38
CA ALA A 19 -4.37 8.16 16.56
C ALA A 19 -3.68 7.39 15.42
N LEU A 20 -3.86 7.81 14.16
CA LEU A 20 -3.19 7.17 13.01
C LEU A 20 -1.68 7.37 13.02
N VAL A 21 -1.20 8.55 13.42
CA VAL A 21 0.25 8.83 13.53
C VAL A 21 0.90 7.97 14.61
N ASN A 22 0.16 7.66 15.67
CA ASN A 22 0.64 6.84 16.77
C ASN A 22 0.37 5.34 16.55
N GLU A 23 -0.26 4.95 15.46
CA GLU A 23 -0.42 3.54 15.12
C GLU A 23 0.98 2.94 14.93
N PRO A 24 1.29 1.82 15.59
CA PRO A 24 2.61 1.20 15.46
C PRO A 24 2.88 0.82 14.01
N GLU A 25 4.16 0.89 13.61
CA GLU A 25 4.57 0.41 12.31
C GLU A 25 4.24 -1.10 12.20
N MET A 26 3.69 -1.51 11.06
CA MET A 26 3.39 -2.91 10.83
C MET A 26 4.69 -3.68 10.61
N GLU A 27 5.08 -4.49 11.58
CA GLU A 27 6.26 -5.34 11.46
C GLU A 27 5.99 -6.57 10.58
N GLY A 28 7.02 -6.99 9.84
CA GLY A 28 6.99 -8.24 9.11
C GLY A 28 7.23 -9.45 10.02
N GLU A 29 6.60 -10.58 9.73
CA GLU A 29 6.78 -11.82 10.49
C GLU A 29 8.08 -12.56 10.16
N ARG A 30 8.75 -12.19 9.06
CA ARG A 30 9.91 -12.88 8.52
C ARG A 30 11.04 -11.89 8.23
N GLN A 31 12.27 -12.39 8.39
CA GLN A 31 13.44 -11.63 7.99
C GLN A 31 13.50 -11.52 6.46
N ALA A 32 13.88 -10.34 5.98
CA ALA A 32 14.03 -10.09 4.56
C ALA A 32 15.07 -11.06 3.94
N PRO A 33 14.76 -11.71 2.81
CA PRO A 33 15.68 -12.67 2.19
C PRO A 33 16.92 -11.97 1.62
N ALA A 34 18.10 -12.57 1.84
CA ALA A 34 19.38 -12.01 1.38
C ALA A 34 19.59 -12.10 -0.15
N ALA A 35 18.81 -12.93 -0.84
CA ALA A 35 18.94 -13.16 -2.28
C ALA A 35 18.69 -11.89 -3.11
N GLY A 36 17.91 -10.94 -2.59
CA GLY A 36 17.59 -9.67 -3.25
C GLY A 36 16.49 -9.76 -4.32
N ASP A 37 16.01 -10.96 -4.63
CA ASP A 37 14.81 -11.14 -5.44
C ASP A 37 13.56 -10.75 -4.64
N ILE A 38 12.57 -10.18 -5.31
CA ILE A 38 11.25 -9.92 -4.71
C ILE A 38 10.34 -11.08 -5.10
N ARG A 39 9.71 -11.71 -4.11
CA ARG A 39 8.81 -12.86 -4.32
C ARG A 39 7.44 -12.59 -3.71
N PHE A 40 6.41 -12.85 -4.50
CA PHE A 40 5.03 -12.91 -4.07
C PHE A 40 4.66 -14.40 -4.06
N GLU A 41 4.18 -14.89 -2.93
CA GLU A 41 3.78 -16.28 -2.73
C GLU A 41 2.31 -16.31 -2.30
N HIS A 42 1.42 -16.67 -3.22
CA HIS A 42 -0.03 -16.77 -2.97
C HIS A 42 -0.66 -15.49 -2.41
N VAL A 43 -0.22 -14.33 -2.90
CA VAL A 43 -0.62 -13.04 -2.37
C VAL A 43 -2.03 -12.67 -2.85
N SER A 44 -2.93 -12.44 -1.89
CA SER A 44 -4.25 -11.87 -2.12
C SER A 44 -4.39 -10.56 -1.34
N PHE A 45 -4.98 -9.54 -1.96
CA PHE A 45 -5.15 -8.22 -1.35
C PHE A 45 -6.47 -7.59 -1.80
N ALA A 46 -7.15 -6.91 -0.87
CA ALA A 46 -8.42 -6.25 -1.14
C ALA A 46 -8.55 -4.92 -0.39
N TYR A 47 -9.19 -3.95 -1.02
CA TYR A 47 -9.72 -2.78 -0.34
C TYR A 47 -11.14 -3.10 0.10
N GLN A 48 -11.35 -3.34 1.39
CA GLN A 48 -12.61 -3.88 1.92
C GLN A 48 -13.00 -5.14 1.11
N ASP A 49 -14.17 -5.14 0.48
CA ASP A 49 -14.67 -6.29 -0.30
C ASP A 49 -14.16 -6.30 -1.75
N LYS A 50 -13.48 -5.24 -2.19
CA LYS A 50 -12.98 -5.14 -3.57
C LYS A 50 -11.58 -5.74 -3.67
N LYS A 51 -11.50 -6.96 -4.21
CA LYS A 51 -10.23 -7.64 -4.48
C LYS A 51 -9.41 -6.88 -5.53
N ALA A 52 -8.15 -6.59 -5.19
CA ALA A 52 -7.17 -5.96 -6.06
C ALA A 52 -6.12 -6.97 -6.55
N LEU A 53 -5.69 -7.90 -5.69
CA LEU A 53 -4.85 -9.05 -6.04
C LEU A 53 -5.55 -10.34 -5.63
N GLN A 54 -5.49 -11.37 -6.47
CA GLN A 54 -6.15 -12.65 -6.23
C GLN A 54 -5.15 -13.77 -6.48
N ASP A 55 -4.66 -14.37 -5.39
CA ASP A 55 -3.72 -15.51 -5.39
C ASP A 55 -2.56 -15.36 -6.38
N VAL A 56 -1.83 -14.24 -6.27
CA VAL A 56 -0.73 -13.91 -7.18
C VAL A 56 0.57 -14.48 -6.66
N SER A 57 1.23 -15.27 -7.50
CA SER A 57 2.60 -15.76 -7.28
C SER A 57 3.51 -15.34 -8.42
N ILE A 58 4.49 -14.47 -8.12
CA ILE A 58 5.42 -13.92 -9.11
C ILE A 58 6.79 -13.66 -8.46
N VAL A 59 7.85 -13.78 -9.27
CA VAL A 59 9.23 -13.49 -8.86
C VAL A 59 9.77 -12.37 -9.73
N PHE A 60 10.28 -11.31 -9.08
CA PHE A 60 11.04 -10.25 -9.72
C PHE A 60 12.52 -10.49 -9.41
N PRO A 61 13.34 -10.87 -10.41
CA PRO A 61 14.74 -11.14 -10.18
C PRO A 61 15.48 -9.85 -9.79
N ARG A 62 16.45 -9.97 -8.89
CA ARG A 62 17.32 -8.84 -8.53
C ARG A 62 18.01 -8.25 -9.77
N ASN A 63 18.31 -6.95 -9.71
CA ASN A 63 18.99 -6.21 -10.78
C ASN A 63 18.24 -6.22 -12.14
N THR A 64 16.91 -6.35 -12.10
CA THR A 64 16.08 -6.25 -13.31
C THR A 64 15.13 -5.06 -13.20
N LEU A 65 14.84 -4.44 -14.35
CA LEU A 65 13.74 -3.49 -14.48
C LEU A 65 12.53 -4.27 -14.99
N THR A 66 11.50 -4.40 -14.16
CA THR A 66 10.24 -5.04 -14.55
C THR A 66 9.17 -3.98 -14.76
N ALA A 67 8.62 -3.90 -15.96
CA ALA A 67 7.46 -3.06 -16.24
C ALA A 67 6.16 -3.84 -15.92
N LEU A 68 5.25 -3.21 -15.20
CA LEU A 68 3.93 -3.75 -14.86
C LEU A 68 2.87 -3.01 -15.67
N PHE A 69 2.08 -3.76 -16.44
CA PHE A 69 0.99 -3.22 -17.24
C PHE A 69 -0.35 -3.80 -16.80
N GLY A 70 -1.35 -2.94 -16.70
CA GLY A 70 -2.73 -3.32 -16.43
C GLY A 70 -3.65 -2.87 -17.56
N ALA A 71 -4.81 -3.51 -17.69
CA ALA A 71 -5.82 -3.15 -18.69
C ALA A 71 -6.41 -1.73 -18.49
N SER A 72 -6.11 -1.06 -17.38
CA SER A 72 -6.47 0.34 -17.13
C SER A 72 -5.53 1.30 -17.85
N GLY A 73 -5.62 1.36 -19.18
CA GLY A 73 -5.27 2.50 -20.05
C GLY A 73 -4.13 3.44 -19.64
N VAL A 74 -2.97 2.92 -19.22
CA VAL A 74 -1.72 3.70 -19.16
C VAL A 74 -0.77 3.13 -20.20
N GLU A 75 -0.74 3.82 -21.34
CA GLU A 75 0.18 3.60 -22.44
C GLU A 75 1.61 3.84 -21.95
N THR A 76 2.46 2.83 -22.06
CA THR A 76 3.88 2.98 -21.76
C THR A 76 4.65 3.06 -23.06
N VAL A 77 5.30 4.21 -23.26
CA VAL A 77 6.45 4.33 -24.15
C VAL A 77 7.65 3.77 -23.38
N LEU A 78 8.15 2.61 -23.80
CA LEU A 78 9.46 2.15 -23.37
C LEU A 78 10.51 2.92 -24.19
N TYR A 79 11.43 3.60 -23.50
CA TYR A 79 12.63 4.14 -24.12
C TYR A 79 13.60 2.98 -24.38
N GLU A 80 14.13 2.93 -25.61
CA GLU A 80 15.33 2.15 -25.97
C GLU A 80 16.56 2.66 -25.23
#